data_AF-A0A4U5M1W1-F1
#
_entry.id   AF-A0A4U5M1W1-F1
#
_cell.length_a   1.000
_cell.length_b   1.000
_cell.length_c   1.000
_cell.angle_alpha   90.00
_cell.angle_beta   90.00
_cell.angle_gamma   90.00
#
_symmetry.space_group_name_H-M   'P 1'
#
loop_
_entity.id
_entity.type
_entity.pdbx_description
1 polymer ?
#
loop_
_entity_poly.entity_id
_entity_poly.type
_entity_poly.pdbx_seq_one_letter_code
_entity_poly.pdbx_strand_id
1 'polypeptide(L)'
;MSHPFYLYFAWNEIYVSFYTCSHINFIFVSCADFSSCMMFFISLDRLICFKKPLFYKSLNSNYYVGGVVAICLFYCGFMKAMISISLTEEKTICLIAESMTGTMSLVWSGASTLLNLAVILVYSFLIKNFKASGSEYKKINRSLKTMITVHIFGWFLTMSVVSISYLAAPTHRVYIAMTTTGGIGANLNLAAPFFIYYFRSSLYREAFDKLFRRMELFCVKSQVQPSSYAIATNRQEPTVQLVVIVLNAKTIGGYIKPNVKSDVIVLL
;
A
#
# COMPACT_ATOMS: atom_id res chain seq x y z
N MET A 1 9.38 3.83 -6.51
CA MET A 1 8.65 4.73 -7.44
C MET A 1 9.29 6.12 -7.61
N SER A 2 10.25 6.56 -6.77
CA SER A 2 11.01 7.82 -6.98
C SER A 2 12.25 7.70 -7.88
N HIS A 3 12.59 6.48 -8.31
CA HIS A 3 13.80 6.17 -9.06
C HIS A 3 14.03 7.01 -10.32
N PRO A 4 13.01 7.41 -11.11
CA PRO A 4 13.22 8.29 -12.26
C PRO A 4 13.78 9.65 -11.87
N PHE A 5 13.29 10.25 -10.77
CA PHE A 5 13.79 11.53 -10.28
C PHE A 5 15.21 11.39 -9.75
N TYR A 6 15.47 10.33 -8.96
CA TYR A 6 16.81 10.02 -8.48
C TYR A 6 17.79 9.83 -9.64
N LEU A 7 17.44 9.02 -10.64
CA LEU A 7 18.29 8.74 -11.81
C LEU A 7 18.58 10.02 -12.60
N TYR A 8 17.57 10.88 -12.79
CA TYR A 8 17.73 12.17 -13.47
C TYR A 8 18.71 13.09 -12.72
N PHE A 9 18.56 13.25 -11.41
CA PHE A 9 19.46 14.09 -10.61
C PHE A 9 20.87 13.50 -10.50
N ALA A 10 20.98 12.18 -10.37
CA ALA A 10 22.26 11.48 -10.32
C ALA A 10 23.02 11.57 -11.66
N TRP A 11 22.33 11.41 -12.79
CA TRP A 11 22.92 11.49 -14.13
C TRP A 11 23.44 12.89 -14.47
N ASN A 12 22.74 13.93 -14.01
CA ASN A 12 23.12 15.33 -14.26
C ASN A 12 23.96 15.93 -13.12
N GLU A 13 24.34 15.15 -12.11
CA GLU A 13 25.07 15.59 -10.91
C GLU A 13 24.44 16.81 -10.20
N ILE A 14 23.10 16.88 -10.20
CA ILE A 14 22.35 17.98 -9.61
C ILE A 14 22.12 17.68 -8.12
N TYR A 15 22.66 18.54 -7.26
CA TYR A 15 22.43 18.51 -5.82
C TYR A 15 21.31 19.47 -5.43
N VAL A 16 20.30 18.96 -4.72
CA VAL A 16 19.14 19.73 -4.26
C VAL A 16 19.12 19.81 -2.74
N SER A 17 18.47 20.83 -2.17
CA SER A 17 18.30 20.92 -0.72
C SER A 17 17.39 19.79 -0.21
N PHE A 18 17.58 19.36 1.05
CA PHE A 18 16.68 18.38 1.68
C PHE A 18 15.22 18.82 1.63
N TYR A 19 14.94 20.12 1.78
CA TYR A 19 13.60 20.68 1.65
C TYR A 19 12.97 20.38 0.27
N THR A 20 13.70 20.68 -0.79
CA THR A 20 13.26 20.42 -2.17
C THR A 20 13.06 18.92 -2.40
N CYS A 21 13.99 18.09 -1.91
CA CYS A 21 13.88 16.64 -2.07
C CYS A 21 12.68 16.05 -1.32
N SER A 22 12.38 16.55 -0.13
CA SER A 22 11.22 16.13 0.67
C SER A 22 9.90 16.49 -0.02
N HIS A 23 9.84 17.65 -0.70
CA HIS A 23 8.69 18.04 -1.52
C HIS A 23 8.51 17.13 -2.75
N ILE A 24 9.58 16.82 -3.47
CA ILE A 24 9.54 15.92 -4.64
C ILE A 24 9.06 14.52 -4.22
N ASN A 25 9.57 14.01 -3.10
CA ASN A 25 9.22 12.69 -2.58
C ASN A 25 8.00 12.68 -1.65
N PHE A 26 7.28 13.80 -1.52
CA PHE A 26 6.19 13.93 -0.57
C PHE A 26 5.15 12.82 -0.75
N ILE A 27 4.71 12.62 -2.00
CA ILE A 27 3.70 11.61 -2.36
C ILE A 27 4.24 10.20 -2.12
N PHE A 28 5.44 9.88 -2.61
CA PHE A 28 5.98 8.52 -2.53
C PHE A 28 6.24 8.04 -1.10
N VAL A 29 6.78 8.92 -0.26
CA VAL A 29 7.00 8.62 1.16
C VAL A 29 5.66 8.46 1.87
N SER A 30 4.67 9.32 1.61
CA SER A 30 3.32 9.17 2.18
C SER A 30 2.66 7.86 1.78
N CYS A 31 2.79 7.45 0.51
CA CYS A 31 2.27 6.16 0.04
C CYS A 31 2.96 4.99 0.75
N ALA A 32 4.28 5.06 0.96
CA ALA A 32 5.03 4.01 1.66
C ALA A 32 4.61 3.88 3.14
N ASP A 33 4.46 5.01 3.84
CA ASP A 33 4.02 5.07 5.23
C ASP A 33 2.59 4.56 5.39
N PHE A 34 1.69 5.02 4.51
CA PHE A 34 0.30 4.60 4.48
C PHE A 34 0.18 3.10 4.22
N SER A 35 0.91 2.57 3.22
CA SER A 35 0.93 1.15 2.88
C SER A 35 1.42 0.30 4.06
N SER A 36 2.48 0.74 4.76
CA SER A 36 3.03 0.00 5.90
C SER A 36 2.04 -0.06 7.07
N CYS A 37 1.38 1.06 7.36
CA CYS A 37 0.34 1.14 8.38
C CYS A 37 -0.88 0.29 8.01
N MET A 38 -1.34 0.36 6.76
CA MET A 38 -2.47 -0.43 6.27
C MET A 38 -2.19 -1.93 6.34
N MET A 39 -0.98 -2.38 5.98
CA MET A 39 -0.60 -3.80 6.07
C MET A 39 -0.68 -4.33 7.51
N PHE A 40 -0.34 -3.49 8.50
CA PHE A 40 -0.54 -3.82 9.91
C PHE A 40 -2.02 -3.98 10.26
N PHE A 41 -2.88 -3.03 9.89
CA PHE A 41 -4.31 -3.14 10.16
C PHE A 41 -4.98 -4.31 9.43
N ILE A 42 -4.56 -4.62 8.20
CA ILE A 42 -5.01 -5.82 7.48
C ILE A 42 -4.64 -7.09 8.27
N SER A 43 -3.43 -7.14 8.85
CA SER A 43 -3.03 -8.29 9.69
C SER A 43 -3.88 -8.41 10.96
N LEU A 44 -4.21 -7.29 11.60
CA LEU A 44 -5.07 -7.25 12.78
C LEU A 44 -6.52 -7.63 12.46
N ASP A 45 -7.06 -7.13 11.35
CA ASP A 45 -8.40 -7.46 10.85
C ASP A 45 -8.56 -8.99 10.74
N ARG A 46 -7.58 -9.67 10.13
CA ARG A 46 -7.57 -11.14 10.03
C ARG A 46 -7.52 -11.82 11.39
N LEU A 47 -6.77 -11.28 12.34
CA LEU A 47 -6.71 -11.79 13.71
C LEU A 47 -8.05 -11.65 14.43
N ILE A 48 -8.72 -10.52 14.27
CA ILE A 48 -10.03 -10.25 14.88
C ILE A 48 -11.09 -11.19 14.28
N CYS A 49 -11.13 -11.30 12.94
CA CYS A 49 -12.04 -12.20 12.23
C CYS A 49 -11.84 -13.66 12.68
N PHE A 50 -10.60 -14.08 12.95
CA PHE A 50 -10.30 -15.43 13.42
C PHE A 50 -10.71 -15.65 14.89
N LYS A 51 -10.36 -14.75 15.80
CA LYS A 51 -10.63 -14.94 17.25
C LYS A 51 -12.09 -14.71 17.62
N LYS A 52 -12.78 -13.77 16.97
CA LYS A 52 -14.14 -13.36 17.33
C LYS A 52 -15.01 -13.14 16.08
N PRO A 53 -15.36 -14.22 15.34
CA PRO A 53 -16.13 -14.11 14.10
C PRO A 53 -17.53 -13.50 14.31
N LEU A 54 -18.18 -13.78 15.44
CA LEU A 54 -19.51 -13.23 15.76
C LEU A 54 -19.46 -11.72 16.01
N PHE A 55 -18.42 -11.24 16.71
CA PHE A 55 -18.21 -9.81 16.94
C PHE A 55 -17.91 -9.08 15.63
N TYR A 56 -17.04 -9.67 14.79
CA TYR A 56 -16.69 -9.10 13.49
C TYR A 56 -17.92 -8.93 12.58
N LYS A 57 -18.85 -9.89 12.60
CA LYS A 57 -20.11 -9.82 11.83
C LYS A 57 -21.05 -8.71 12.31
N SER A 58 -20.96 -8.31 13.58
CA SER A 58 -21.78 -7.24 14.16
C SER A 58 -21.24 -5.83 13.90
N LEU A 59 -19.98 -5.70 13.44
CA LEU A 59 -19.40 -4.40 13.12
C LEU A 59 -19.97 -3.82 11.82
N ASN A 60 -20.19 -2.51 11.81
CA ASN A 60 -20.47 -1.78 10.58
C ASN A 60 -19.16 -1.58 9.79
N SER A 61 -19.09 -2.20 8.61
CA SER A 61 -17.90 -2.17 7.74
C SER A 61 -17.44 -0.74 7.41
N ASN A 62 -18.37 0.16 7.08
CA ASN A 62 -18.03 1.53 6.68
C ASN A 62 -17.32 2.33 7.78
N TYR A 63 -17.82 2.27 9.02
CA TYR A 63 -17.20 2.97 10.15
C TYR A 63 -15.86 2.35 10.54
N TYR A 64 -15.75 1.02 10.44
CA TYR A 64 -14.51 0.31 10.73
C TYR A 64 -13.40 0.69 9.75
N VAL A 65 -13.67 0.55 8.45
CA VAL A 65 -12.70 0.88 7.38
C VAL A 65 -12.37 2.37 7.42
N GLY A 66 -13.38 3.23 7.60
CA GLY A 66 -13.17 4.68 7.76
C GLY A 66 -12.26 5.01 8.94
N GLY A 67 -12.44 4.34 10.08
CA GLY A 67 -11.58 4.50 11.25
C GLY A 67 -10.14 4.06 11.01
N VAL A 68 -9.94 2.90 10.36
CA VAL A 68 -8.60 2.40 9.99
C VAL A 68 -7.90 3.39 9.06
N VAL A 69 -8.57 3.83 8.00
CA VAL A 69 -8.01 4.81 7.05
C VAL A 69 -7.68 6.13 7.76
N ALA A 70 -8.55 6.62 8.64
CA ALA A 70 -8.29 7.83 9.41
C ALA A 70 -7.04 7.70 10.30
N ILE A 71 -6.84 6.55 10.96
CA ILE A 71 -5.64 6.29 11.76
C ILE A 71 -4.39 6.25 10.87
N CYS A 72 -4.46 5.60 9.70
CA CYS A 72 -3.33 5.57 8.76
C CYS A 72 -2.98 6.97 8.24
N LEU A 73 -3.98 7.79 7.92
CA LEU A 73 -3.78 9.18 7.51
C LEU A 73 -3.20 10.03 8.64
N PHE A 74 -3.68 9.84 9.87
CA PHE A 74 -3.12 10.51 11.05
C PHE A 74 -1.64 10.15 11.25
N TYR A 75 -1.28 8.86 11.15
CA TYR A 75 0.11 8.40 11.22
C TYR A 75 0.97 9.07 10.14
N CYS A 76 0.50 9.10 8.88
CA CYS A 76 1.22 9.75 7.79
C CYS A 76 1.41 11.25 8.06
N GLY A 77 0.35 11.95 8.47
CA GLY A 77 0.40 13.37 8.78
C GLY A 77 1.36 13.68 9.94
N PHE A 78 1.33 12.86 10.99
CA PHE A 78 2.22 12.99 12.14
C PHE A 78 3.69 12.82 11.74
N MET A 79 4.02 11.74 11.01
CA MET A 79 5.39 11.51 10.53
C MET A 79 5.86 12.65 9.62
N LYS A 80 4.98 13.16 8.74
CA LYS A 80 5.31 14.31 7.87
C LYS A 80 5.54 15.61 8.62
N ALA A 81 4.74 15.89 9.64
CA ALA A 81 4.93 17.07 10.48
C ALA A 81 6.30 17.00 11.19
N MET A 82 6.63 15.84 11.75
CA MET A 82 7.93 15.59 12.39
C MET A 82 9.08 15.80 11.40
N ILE A 83 9.00 15.23 10.19
CA ILE A 83 9.99 15.40 9.13
C ILE A 83 10.18 16.87 8.79
N SER A 84 9.08 17.59 8.58
CA SER A 84 9.10 19.00 8.13
C SER A 84 9.84 19.92 9.09
N ILE A 85 9.76 19.64 10.40
CA ILE A 85 10.44 20.43 11.44
C ILE A 85 11.95 20.15 11.49
N SER A 86 12.39 18.98 11.02
CA SER A 86 13.80 18.56 11.08
C SER A 86 14.61 18.88 9.81
N LEU A 87 13.96 19.36 8.74
CA LEU A 87 14.62 19.62 7.46
C LEU A 87 15.70 20.71 7.56
N THR A 88 16.82 20.49 6.88
CA THR A 88 17.94 21.44 6.78
C THR A 88 18.12 21.91 5.33
N GLU A 89 18.87 23.00 5.12
CA GLU A 89 19.19 23.52 3.77
C GLU A 89 20.45 22.88 3.15
N GLU A 90 20.93 21.78 3.74
CA GLU A 90 22.07 21.04 3.19
C GLU A 90 21.71 20.37 1.85
N LYS A 91 22.71 20.22 0.98
CA LYS A 91 22.52 19.70 -0.38
C LYS A 91 22.82 18.21 -0.42
N THR A 92 21.91 17.43 -1.01
CA THR A 92 22.07 15.98 -1.21
C THR A 92 21.55 15.54 -2.58
N ILE A 93 21.86 14.30 -2.97
CA ILE A 93 21.27 13.66 -4.15
C ILE A 93 19.90 13.14 -3.73
N CYS A 94 18.85 13.54 -4.45
CA CYS A 94 17.50 13.29 -3.99
C CYS A 94 17.08 11.81 -4.08
N LEU A 95 17.14 11.12 -2.94
CA LEU A 95 16.68 9.75 -2.73
C LEU A 95 15.58 9.73 -1.66
N ILE A 96 14.71 8.71 -1.64
CA ILE A 96 13.68 8.57 -0.59
C ILE A 96 14.29 8.54 0.81
N ALA A 97 15.41 7.81 1.00
CA ALA A 97 16.10 7.74 2.29
C ALA A 97 16.70 9.09 2.71
N GLU A 98 17.01 9.94 1.74
CA GLU A 98 17.55 11.31 1.88
C GLU A 98 16.44 12.36 1.91
N SER A 99 15.16 11.98 1.98
CA SER A 99 14.06 12.95 2.17
C SER A 99 13.93 13.45 3.62
N MET A 100 14.85 12.99 4.47
CA MET A 100 14.86 13.11 5.92
C MET A 100 16.31 13.33 6.38
N THR A 101 16.49 14.18 7.37
CA THR A 101 17.82 14.61 7.84
C THR A 101 18.11 14.05 9.23
N GLY A 102 19.39 13.69 9.45
CA GLY A 102 19.92 13.32 10.76
C GLY A 102 19.11 12.27 11.52
N THR A 103 18.79 12.57 12.79
CA THR A 103 18.08 11.66 13.70
C THR A 103 16.68 11.28 13.21
N MET A 104 16.03 12.13 12.41
CA MET A 104 14.68 11.84 11.92
C MET A 104 14.66 10.61 11.00
N SER A 105 15.71 10.39 10.21
CA SER A 105 15.87 9.20 9.37
C SER A 105 15.87 7.91 10.22
N LEU A 106 16.55 7.94 11.37
CA LEU A 106 16.57 6.82 12.32
C LEU A 106 15.20 6.60 12.97
N VAL A 107 14.49 7.67 13.34
CA VAL A 107 13.14 7.59 13.93
C VAL A 107 12.16 6.95 12.96
N TRP A 108 12.17 7.38 11.70
CA TRP A 108 11.31 6.81 10.66
C TRP A 108 11.67 5.37 10.31
N SER A 109 12.96 5.08 10.16
CA SER A 109 13.44 3.71 9.95
C SER A 109 13.04 2.79 11.12
N GLY A 110 13.17 3.28 12.36
CA GLY A 110 12.74 2.56 13.56
C GLY A 110 11.24 2.34 13.64
N ALA A 111 10.43 3.37 13.35
CA ALA A 111 8.97 3.27 13.31
C ALA A 111 8.48 2.28 12.23
N SER A 112 9.08 2.35 11.04
CA SER A 112 8.81 1.40 9.95
C SER A 112 9.19 -0.02 10.35
N THR A 113 10.38 -0.21 10.94
CA THR A 113 10.82 -1.52 11.45
C THR A 113 9.86 -2.07 12.49
N LEU A 114 9.39 -1.23 13.42
CA LEU A 114 8.45 -1.63 14.46
C LEU A 114 7.10 -2.06 13.89
N LEU A 115 6.55 -1.31 12.94
CA LEU A 115 5.30 -1.69 12.25
C LEU A 115 5.45 -3.04 11.54
N ASN A 116 6.55 -3.23 10.82
CA ASN A 116 6.83 -4.48 10.12
C ASN A 116 7.05 -5.66 11.09
N LEU A 117 7.70 -5.43 12.23
CA LEU A 117 7.84 -6.45 13.28
C LEU A 117 6.47 -6.81 13.89
N ALA A 118 5.61 -5.82 14.12
CA ALA A 118 4.26 -6.04 14.63
C ALA A 118 3.42 -6.89 13.68
N VAL A 119 3.52 -6.65 12.37
CA VAL A 119 2.92 -7.49 11.31
C VAL A 119 3.40 -8.95 11.45
N ILE A 120 4.71 -9.16 11.59
CA ILE A 120 5.32 -10.49 11.74
C ILE A 120 4.77 -11.21 12.97
N LEU A 121 4.66 -10.52 14.10
CA LEU A 121 4.18 -11.11 15.35
C LEU A 121 2.71 -11.53 15.26
N VAL A 122 1.84 -10.65 14.74
CA VAL A 122 0.41 -10.93 14.53
C VAL A 122 0.23 -12.14 13.61
N TYR A 123 0.98 -12.20 12.51
CA TYR A 123 0.88 -13.31 11.58
C TYR A 123 1.49 -14.61 12.09
N SER A 124 2.60 -14.56 12.83
CA SER A 124 3.17 -15.74 13.48
C SER A 124 2.17 -16.35 14.46
N PHE A 125 1.44 -15.50 15.20
CA PHE A 125 0.35 -15.94 16.05
C PHE A 125 -0.77 -16.59 15.23
N LEU A 126 -1.23 -15.97 14.15
CA LEU A 126 -2.24 -16.53 13.25
C LEU A 126 -1.83 -17.92 12.72
N ILE A 127 -0.62 -18.06 12.18
CA ILE A 127 -0.12 -19.34 11.62
C ILE A 127 -0.07 -20.44 12.67
N LYS A 128 0.38 -20.13 13.89
CA LYS A 128 0.41 -21.10 15.01
C LYS A 128 -0.98 -21.61 15.35
N ASN A 129 -1.98 -20.72 15.40
CA ASN A 129 -3.36 -21.09 15.72
C ASN A 129 -4.08 -21.78 14.56
N PHE A 130 -3.72 -21.48 13.31
CA PHE A 130 -4.31 -22.11 12.12
C PHE A 130 -3.92 -23.58 11.92
N LYS A 131 -2.81 -24.04 12.50
CA LYS A 131 -2.37 -25.44 12.38
C LYS A 131 -3.42 -26.43 12.94
N ALA A 132 -4.38 -25.94 13.71
CA ALA A 132 -5.48 -26.70 14.31
C ALA A 132 -6.82 -26.66 13.54
N SER A 133 -6.96 -25.94 12.41
CA SER A 133 -8.24 -25.73 11.70
C SER A 133 -8.31 -26.34 10.29
N GLY A 134 -9.53 -26.63 9.80
CA GLY A 134 -9.89 -27.48 8.65
C GLY A 134 -9.47 -27.03 7.24
N SER A 135 -9.81 -27.87 6.23
CA SER A 135 -9.24 -27.89 4.87
C SER A 135 -9.55 -26.68 3.97
N GLU A 136 -10.69 -26.01 4.11
CA GLU A 136 -11.04 -24.83 3.29
C GLU A 136 -10.27 -23.56 3.73
N TYR A 137 -10.01 -23.42 5.03
CA TYR A 137 -9.17 -22.34 5.58
C TYR A 137 -7.72 -22.39 5.04
N LYS A 138 -7.23 -23.58 4.66
CA LYS A 138 -5.88 -23.76 4.10
C LYS A 138 -5.70 -23.10 2.73
N LYS A 139 -6.74 -22.98 1.89
CA LYS A 139 -6.64 -22.37 0.54
C LYS A 139 -6.49 -20.85 0.61
N ILE A 140 -7.36 -20.16 1.36
CA ILE A 140 -7.30 -18.70 1.58
C ILE A 140 -6.00 -18.31 2.30
N ASN A 141 -5.53 -19.15 3.23
CA ASN A 141 -4.29 -18.90 3.95
C ASN A 141 -3.03 -19.09 3.08
N ARG A 142 -3.12 -19.79 1.93
CA ARG A 142 -1.94 -20.09 1.10
C ARG A 142 -1.46 -18.87 0.31
N SER A 143 -2.37 -18.06 -0.24
CA SER A 143 -2.02 -16.79 -0.90
C SER A 143 -1.51 -15.77 0.12
N LEU A 144 -2.19 -15.70 1.26
CA LEU A 144 -1.85 -14.82 2.37
C LEU A 144 -0.46 -15.13 2.93
N LYS A 145 -0.15 -16.40 3.19
CA LYS A 145 1.18 -16.84 3.64
C LYS A 145 2.26 -16.45 2.65
N THR A 146 2.03 -16.60 1.36
CA THR A 146 2.99 -16.17 0.32
C THR A 146 3.21 -14.65 0.34
N MET A 147 2.15 -13.84 0.44
CA MET A 147 2.26 -12.38 0.53
C MET A 147 3.10 -11.95 1.74
N ILE A 148 2.82 -12.53 2.91
CA ILE A 148 3.55 -12.22 4.15
C ILE A 148 5.01 -12.64 4.02
N THR A 149 5.28 -13.83 3.48
CA THR A 149 6.66 -14.29 3.27
C THR A 149 7.43 -13.31 2.38
N VAL A 150 6.85 -12.87 1.26
CA VAL A 150 7.49 -11.88 0.38
C VAL A 150 7.66 -10.54 1.10
N HIS A 151 6.70 -10.13 1.92
CA HIS A 151 6.78 -8.90 2.71
C HIS A 151 7.92 -8.92 3.73
N ILE A 152 8.05 -10.03 4.47
CA ILE A 152 9.14 -10.24 5.44
C ILE A 152 10.48 -10.24 4.74
N PHE A 153 10.62 -11.01 3.65
CA PHE A 153 11.88 -11.06 2.90
C PHE A 153 12.24 -9.70 2.28
N GLY A 154 11.27 -8.98 1.71
CA GLY A 154 11.50 -7.66 1.11
C GLY A 154 11.98 -6.62 2.12
N TRP A 155 11.33 -6.53 3.29
CA TRP A 155 11.76 -5.61 4.35
C TRP A 155 13.06 -6.05 5.03
N PHE A 156 13.24 -7.35 5.27
CA PHE A 156 14.47 -7.88 5.84
C PHE A 156 15.66 -7.55 4.94
N LEU A 157 15.57 -7.82 3.63
CA LEU A 157 16.60 -7.47 2.66
C LEU A 157 16.90 -5.97 2.67
N THR A 158 15.86 -5.12 2.71
CA THR A 158 16.02 -3.66 2.75
C THR A 158 16.78 -3.23 4.01
N MET A 159 16.36 -3.70 5.18
CA MET A 159 16.97 -3.33 6.46
C MET A 159 18.39 -3.88 6.63
N SER A 160 18.65 -5.10 6.13
CA SER A 160 20.00 -5.66 6.10
C SER A 160 20.93 -4.80 5.26
N VAL A 161 20.51 -4.40 4.05
CA VAL A 161 21.32 -3.53 3.19
C VAL A 161 21.54 -2.16 3.83
N VAL A 162 20.51 -1.54 4.41
CA VAL A 162 20.65 -0.24 5.10
C VAL A 162 21.63 -0.35 6.28
N SER A 163 21.54 -1.40 7.09
CA SER A 163 22.43 -1.63 8.23
C SER A 163 23.87 -1.86 7.81
N ILE A 164 24.09 -2.67 6.77
CA ILE A 164 25.43 -2.91 6.20
C ILE A 164 25.98 -1.61 5.59
N SER A 165 25.14 -0.83 4.89
CA SER A 165 25.54 0.45 4.31
C SER A 165 26.01 1.42 5.39
N TYR A 166 25.34 1.46 6.54
CA TYR A 166 25.73 2.32 7.66
C TYR A 166 27.10 1.92 8.26
N LEU A 167 27.41 0.62 8.30
CA LEU A 167 28.65 0.11 8.90
C LEU A 167 29.84 0.08 7.92
N ALA A 168 29.58 -0.12 6.63
CA ALA A 168 30.62 -0.44 5.65
C ALA A 168 30.88 0.67 4.63
N ALA A 169 30.02 1.69 4.51
CA ALA A 169 30.21 2.74 3.51
C ALA A 169 31.34 3.72 3.92
N PRO A 170 32.42 3.85 3.13
CA PRO A 170 33.53 4.76 3.43
C PRO A 170 33.20 6.23 3.12
N THR A 171 32.18 6.48 2.30
CA THR A 171 31.75 7.83 1.92
C THR A 171 30.23 7.89 1.84
N HIS A 172 29.67 9.10 1.99
CA HIS A 172 28.24 9.35 1.86
C HIS A 172 27.67 8.93 0.49
N ARG A 173 28.47 9.07 -0.58
CA ARG A 173 28.08 8.65 -1.94
C ARG A 173 27.91 7.14 -2.05
N VAL A 174 28.82 6.37 -1.43
CA VAL A 174 28.72 4.91 -1.39
C VAL A 174 27.52 4.47 -0.55
N TYR A 175 27.24 5.18 0.57
CA TYR A 175 26.05 4.94 1.38
C TYR A 175 24.75 5.12 0.56
N ILE A 176 24.63 6.23 -0.19
CA ILE A 176 23.47 6.48 -1.06
C ILE A 176 23.35 5.38 -2.14
N ALA A 177 24.46 4.99 -2.77
CA ALA A 177 24.44 3.95 -3.80
C ALA A 177 23.98 2.60 -3.25
N MET A 178 24.47 2.20 -2.07
CA MET A 178 24.09 0.94 -1.42
C MET A 178 22.64 0.97 -0.89
N THR A 179 22.19 2.08 -0.32
CA THR A 179 20.79 2.20 0.14
C THR A 179 19.81 2.24 -1.03
N THR A 180 20.22 2.79 -2.18
CA THR A 180 19.43 2.74 -3.43
C THR A 180 19.20 1.31 -3.89
N THR A 181 20.22 0.44 -3.86
CA THR A 181 20.06 -0.98 -4.21
C THR A 181 19.23 -1.72 -3.17
N GLY A 182 19.37 -1.39 -1.88
CA GLY A 182 18.49 -1.89 -0.80
C GLY A 182 17.02 -1.55 -1.03
N GLY A 183 16.74 -0.38 -1.61
CA GLY A 183 15.40 0.05 -1.99
C GLY A 183 14.67 -0.90 -2.96
N ILE A 184 15.37 -1.75 -3.70
CA ILE A 184 14.75 -2.76 -4.59
C ILE A 184 13.86 -3.71 -3.78
N GLY A 185 14.31 -4.15 -2.60
CA GLY A 185 13.54 -5.03 -1.72
C GLY A 185 12.22 -4.40 -1.27
N ALA A 186 12.26 -3.11 -0.90
CA ALA A 186 11.06 -2.35 -0.54
C ALA A 186 10.09 -2.20 -1.72
N ASN A 187 10.59 -1.97 -2.93
CA ASN A 187 9.73 -1.86 -4.12
C ASN A 187 9.09 -3.22 -4.49
N LEU A 188 9.84 -4.33 -4.40
CA LEU A 188 9.29 -5.66 -4.60
C LEU A 188 8.18 -5.95 -3.59
N ASN A 189 8.35 -5.53 -2.34
CA ASN A 189 7.33 -5.69 -1.32
C ASN A 189 6.06 -4.90 -1.62
N LEU A 190 6.18 -3.66 -2.11
CA LEU A 190 5.01 -2.87 -2.51
C LEU A 190 4.30 -3.46 -3.74
N ALA A 191 5.04 -4.05 -4.68
CA ALA A 191 4.48 -4.61 -5.91
C ALA A 191 3.92 -6.04 -5.74
N ALA A 192 4.48 -6.84 -4.83
CA ALA A 192 4.16 -8.26 -4.70
C ALA A 192 2.69 -8.56 -4.35
N PRO A 193 1.99 -7.82 -3.47
CA PRO A 193 0.58 -8.07 -3.17
C PRO A 193 -0.29 -8.12 -4.41
N PHE A 194 -0.10 -7.19 -5.36
CA PHE A 194 -0.84 -7.15 -6.61
C PHE A 194 -0.72 -8.48 -7.39
N PHE A 195 0.51 -8.92 -7.66
CA PHE A 195 0.76 -10.14 -8.42
C PHE A 195 0.28 -11.38 -7.66
N ILE A 196 0.52 -11.45 -6.35
CA ILE A 196 0.14 -12.60 -5.53
C ILE A 196 -1.39 -12.75 -5.49
N TYR A 197 -2.13 -11.66 -5.32
CA TYR A 197 -3.60 -11.72 -5.33
C TYR A 197 -4.15 -12.13 -6.70
N TYR A 198 -3.59 -11.59 -7.78
CA TYR A 198 -4.00 -11.93 -9.15
C TYR A 198 -3.81 -13.41 -9.49
N PHE A 199 -2.63 -13.97 -9.18
CA PHE A 199 -2.35 -15.37 -9.54
C PHE A 199 -3.00 -16.39 -8.58
N ARG A 200 -3.30 -16.01 -7.33
CA ARG A 200 -3.69 -16.97 -6.29
C ARG A 200 -5.16 -16.93 -5.90
N SER A 201 -5.86 -15.83 -6.15
CA SER A 201 -7.29 -15.70 -5.85
C SER A 201 -8.10 -15.67 -7.14
N SER A 202 -8.91 -16.72 -7.38
CA SER A 202 -9.83 -16.76 -8.51
C SER A 202 -10.89 -15.66 -8.43
N LEU A 203 -11.34 -15.32 -7.23
CA LEU A 203 -12.30 -14.24 -6.97
C LEU A 203 -11.72 -12.87 -7.36
N TYR A 204 -10.45 -12.64 -7.03
CA TYR A 204 -9.76 -11.40 -7.37
C TYR A 204 -9.51 -11.27 -8.86
N ARG A 205 -9.08 -12.37 -9.50
CA ARG A 205 -8.90 -12.43 -10.96
C ARG A 205 -10.21 -12.16 -11.70
N GLU A 206 -11.32 -12.76 -11.27
CA GLU A 206 -12.63 -12.53 -11.89
C GLU A 206 -13.07 -11.05 -11.78
N ALA A 207 -12.83 -10.41 -10.62
CA ALA A 207 -13.11 -8.98 -10.46
C ALA A 207 -12.23 -8.11 -11.37
N PHE A 208 -10.95 -8.46 -11.53
CA PHE A 208 -10.03 -7.78 -12.43
C PHE A 208 -10.41 -7.97 -13.91
N ASP A 209 -10.78 -9.19 -14.30
CA ASP A 209 -11.24 -9.50 -15.65
C ASP A 209 -12.53 -8.72 -15.99
N LYS A 210 -13.44 -8.59 -15.01
CA LYS A 210 -14.64 -7.73 -15.12
C LYS A 210 -14.27 -6.26 -15.29
N LEU A 211 -13.26 -5.77 -14.58
CA LEU A 211 -12.77 -4.38 -14.70
C LEU A 211 -12.15 -4.12 -16.07
N PHE A 212 -11.32 -5.03 -16.57
CA PHE A 212 -10.70 -4.94 -17.91
C PHE A 212 -11.74 -4.99 -19.02
N ARG A 213 -12.70 -5.93 -18.96
CA ARG A 213 -13.82 -5.97 -19.92
C ARG A 213 -14.64 -4.69 -19.90
N ARG A 214 -14.85 -4.09 -18.73
CA ARG A 214 -15.57 -2.81 -18.61
C ARG A 214 -14.75 -1.66 -19.18
N MET A 215 -13.42 -1.63 -19.00
CA MET A 215 -12.54 -0.65 -19.64
C MET A 215 -12.50 -0.80 -21.17
N GLU A 216 -12.46 -2.02 -21.69
CA GLU A 216 -12.59 -2.29 -23.13
C GLU A 216 -13.94 -1.80 -23.67
N LEU A 217 -15.04 -2.03 -22.92
CA LEU A 217 -16.37 -1.51 -23.25
C LEU A 217 -16.45 0.03 -23.22
N PHE A 218 -15.72 0.70 -22.33
CA PHE A 218 -15.61 2.17 -22.32
C PHE A 218 -14.78 2.68 -23.49
N CYS A 219 -13.75 1.95 -23.91
CA CYS A 219 -12.96 2.25 -25.10
C CYS A 219 -13.80 2.08 -26.38
N VAL A 220 -14.62 1.01 -26.45
CA VAL A 220 -15.51 0.73 -27.60
C VAL A 220 -16.71 1.67 -27.65
N LYS A 221 -17.28 2.09 -26.51
CA LYS A 221 -18.36 3.09 -26.48
C LYS A 221 -17.92 4.52 -26.77
N SER A 222 -16.62 4.80 -26.83
CA SER A 222 -16.11 6.12 -27.23
C SER A 222 -16.07 6.33 -28.74
N GLN A 223 -16.42 5.31 -29.54
CA GLN A 223 -16.68 5.47 -30.96
C GLN A 223 -18.09 4.98 -31.29
N VAL A 224 -18.82 5.80 -32.07
CA VAL A 224 -20.19 5.61 -32.57
C VAL A 224 -21.29 6.20 -31.68
N GLN A 225 -21.56 7.50 -31.85
CA GLN A 225 -22.94 7.94 -32.09
C GLN A 225 -23.16 7.90 -33.62
N PRO A 226 -24.23 7.26 -34.09
CA PRO A 226 -25.43 8.06 -34.32
C PRO A 226 -26.73 7.41 -33.79
N SER A 227 -27.59 8.30 -33.25
CA SER A 227 -29.05 8.34 -33.41
C SER A 227 -29.84 7.02 -33.48
N SER A 228 -30.73 6.88 -32.48
CA SER A 228 -32.17 6.54 -32.60
C SER A 228 -32.69 5.16 -32.13
N TYR A 229 -33.58 5.27 -31.13
CA TYR A 229 -34.73 4.45 -30.68
C TYR A 229 -34.56 3.05 -30.05
N ALA A 230 -34.90 3.02 -28.75
CA ALA A 230 -35.71 2.02 -28.00
C ALA A 230 -35.17 0.57 -27.91
N ILE A 231 -35.34 -0.24 -26.86
CA ILE A 231 -36.44 -0.51 -25.94
C ILE A 231 -35.85 -1.05 -24.62
N ALA A 232 -36.48 -0.71 -23.49
CA ALA A 232 -36.14 -1.18 -22.16
C ALA A 232 -36.34 -2.70 -21.97
N THR A 233 -35.40 -3.37 -21.31
CA THR A 233 -35.65 -4.63 -20.62
C THR A 233 -34.99 -4.64 -19.24
N ASN A 234 -35.84 -4.86 -18.23
CA ASN A 234 -35.50 -5.04 -16.82
C ASN A 234 -34.60 -6.27 -16.62
N ARG A 235 -33.38 -6.08 -16.11
CA ARG A 235 -32.64 -7.15 -15.42
C ARG A 235 -31.82 -6.55 -14.27
N GLN A 236 -32.26 -6.85 -13.06
CA GLN A 236 -31.63 -6.49 -11.79
C GLN A 236 -30.38 -7.38 -11.61
N GLU A 237 -29.18 -6.82 -11.76
CA GLU A 237 -27.93 -7.45 -11.35
C GLU A 237 -27.41 -6.80 -10.05
N PRO A 238 -26.86 -7.59 -9.10
CA PRO A 238 -26.35 -7.06 -7.84
C PRO A 238 -25.12 -6.19 -8.08
N THR A 239 -25.22 -4.92 -7.73
CA THR A 239 -24.15 -3.93 -7.88
C THR A 239 -23.16 -4.09 -6.73
N VAL A 240 -22.02 -4.76 -6.98
CA VAL A 240 -20.85 -4.67 -6.10
C VAL A 240 -20.16 -3.35 -6.41
N GLN A 241 -20.34 -2.35 -5.55
CA GLN A 241 -19.57 -1.10 -5.63
C GLN A 241 -18.13 -1.39 -5.17
N LEU A 242 -17.24 -1.55 -6.13
CA LEU A 242 -15.80 -1.56 -5.91
C LEU A 242 -15.35 -0.11 -5.73
N VAL A 243 -15.09 0.30 -4.49
CA VAL A 243 -14.50 1.61 -4.18
C VAL A 243 -13.02 1.55 -4.55
N VAL A 244 -12.71 1.88 -5.81
CA VAL A 244 -11.35 2.23 -6.21
C VAL A 244 -11.16 3.69 -5.78
N ILE A 245 -10.34 3.93 -4.76
CA ILE A 245 -9.93 5.28 -4.38
C ILE A 245 -8.95 5.77 -5.44
N VAL A 246 -9.47 6.22 -6.58
CA VAL A 246 -8.78 7.18 -7.45
C VAL A 246 -9.23 8.55 -6.95
N LEU A 247 -8.30 9.29 -6.34
CA LEU A 247 -8.50 10.71 -6.04
C LEU A 247 -8.77 11.46 -7.36
N ASN A 248 -10.04 11.66 -7.70
CA ASN A 248 -10.47 12.64 -8.67
C ASN A 248 -11.64 13.45 -8.08
N ALA A 249 -11.32 14.70 -7.71
CA ALA A 249 -12.11 15.58 -6.86
C ALA A 249 -13.36 16.20 -7.52
N LYS A 250 -14.08 15.50 -8.42
CA LYS A 250 -15.12 16.15 -9.21
C LYS A 250 -16.49 15.49 -9.34
N THR A 251 -16.86 14.54 -8.46
CA THR A 251 -18.24 14.00 -8.49
C THR A 251 -18.77 13.66 -7.10
N ILE A 252 -18.92 14.67 -6.25
CA ILE A 252 -19.78 14.60 -5.05
C ILE A 252 -21.06 15.32 -5.43
N GLY A 253 -22.10 14.56 -5.80
CA GLY A 253 -23.36 15.16 -6.24
C GLY A 253 -24.40 14.13 -6.66
N GLY A 254 -24.95 13.42 -5.68
CA GLY A 254 -26.30 12.87 -5.80
C GLY A 254 -26.41 11.35 -5.97
N TYR A 255 -27.31 10.81 -5.15
CA TYR A 255 -27.93 9.48 -5.22
C TYR A 255 -27.12 8.29 -4.64
N ILE A 256 -27.52 7.83 -3.44
CA ILE A 256 -28.29 6.57 -3.26
C ILE A 256 -28.62 6.34 -1.77
N LYS A 257 -29.88 5.98 -1.51
CA LYS A 257 -30.49 5.57 -0.22
C LYS A 257 -30.03 4.15 0.22
N PRO A 258 -30.22 3.78 1.51
CA PRO A 258 -29.50 2.70 2.17
C PRO A 258 -30.23 1.34 2.10
N ASN A 259 -29.59 0.32 1.53
CA ASN A 259 -29.73 -1.09 1.92
C ASN A 259 -29.05 -2.00 0.90
N VAL A 260 -27.74 -2.28 1.05
CA VAL A 260 -27.09 -3.54 0.65
C VAL A 260 -25.74 -3.59 1.39
N LYS A 261 -25.51 -4.66 2.17
CA LYS A 261 -24.21 -4.96 2.79
C LYS A 261 -23.16 -5.12 1.69
N SER A 262 -22.19 -4.20 1.65
CA SER A 262 -21.10 -4.18 0.69
C SER A 262 -19.85 -4.77 1.35
N ASP A 263 -19.30 -5.84 0.78
CA ASP A 263 -17.96 -6.32 1.13
C ASP A 263 -16.94 -5.36 0.51
N VAL A 264 -16.34 -4.52 1.35
CA VAL A 264 -15.35 -3.52 0.95
C VAL A 264 -13.99 -4.21 0.76
N ILE A 265 -13.54 -4.31 -0.49
CA ILE A 265 -12.17 -4.72 -0.82
C ILE A 265 -11.37 -3.44 -1.04
N VAL A 266 -10.48 -3.12 -0.09
CA VAL A 266 -9.50 -2.03 -0.23
C VAL A 266 -8.34 -2.54 -1.08
N LEU A 267 -8.12 -1.93 -2.25
CA LEU A 267 -6.96 -2.14 -3.11
C LEU A 267 -5.87 -1.13 -2.73
N LEU A 268 -4.70 -1.63 -2.32
CA LEU A 268 -3.45 -0.88 -2.21
C LEU A 268 -2.66 -1.00 -3.52
#